data_AF-A0A257BA44-F1
#
_entry.id   AF-A0A257BA44-F1
#
_cell.length_a   1.000
_cell.length_b   1.000
_cell.length_c   1.000
_cell.angle_alpha   90.00
_cell.angle_beta   90.00
_cell.angle_gamma   90.00
#
_symmetry.space_group_name_H-M   'P 1'
#
loop_
_entity.id
_entity.type
_entity.pdbx_description
1 polymer ?
#
loop_
_entity_poly.entity_id
_entity_poly.type
_entity_poly.pdbx_seq_one_letter_code
_entity_poly.pdbx_strand_id
1 'polypeptide(L)'
;MTHRYPIVIIGGFLVDWTAYRSLAALLETTCRVPVAIAPLTTASWLYASATGSYRSLLELVHATVEKTRPAKRLNFVTHSAGGIVARLYMGEDDYDGVAYGGWRRTATLVTLGCPHRSQLSWTRRAMDFVNGRYPGAYYAQARYVALIGRAIRGAFPGTLAEMAAYQSYRLVCGDGRVWGDGVVPVESGQLEGATNEVCEGVQHVPGRPAWYDTTLPRWARHIQ
;
A
#
# COMPACT_ATOMS: atom_id res chain seq x y z
N MET A 1 1.20 -26.29 10.16
CA MET A 1 2.52 -25.74 9.78
C MET A 1 2.26 -24.34 9.22
N THR A 2 2.75 -23.28 9.85
CA THR A 2 2.65 -21.93 9.27
C THR A 2 3.62 -21.86 8.08
N HIS A 3 3.07 -21.74 6.88
CA HIS A 3 3.89 -21.60 5.67
C HIS A 3 4.45 -20.19 5.63
N ARG A 4 5.77 -20.07 5.77
CA ARG A 4 6.47 -18.80 5.66
C ARG A 4 6.73 -18.49 4.19
N TYR A 5 6.08 -17.44 3.69
CA TYR A 5 6.21 -17.00 2.31
C TYR A 5 7.15 -15.79 2.20
N PRO A 6 7.95 -15.68 1.12
CA PRO A 6 8.77 -14.47 0.90
C PRO A 6 7.88 -13.24 0.80
N ILE A 7 8.46 -12.07 1.10
CA ILE A 7 7.74 -10.81 1.09
C ILE A 7 8.20 -9.96 -0.09
N VAL A 8 7.25 -9.32 -0.78
CA VAL A 8 7.53 -8.28 -1.77
C VAL A 8 6.98 -6.96 -1.27
N ILE A 9 7.85 -5.96 -1.13
CA ILE A 9 7.49 -4.60 -0.77
C ILE A 9 7.18 -3.79 -2.03
N ILE A 10 6.06 -3.07 -2.02
CA ILE A 10 5.68 -2.14 -3.08
C ILE A 10 5.53 -0.75 -2.48
N GLY A 11 6.41 0.16 -2.89
CA GLY A 11 6.48 1.54 -2.39
C GLY A 11 5.31 2.42 -2.82
N GLY A 12 5.21 3.59 -2.20
CA GLY A 12 4.15 4.57 -2.44
C GLY A 12 4.54 5.68 -3.40
N PHE A 13 3.55 6.50 -3.76
CA PHE A 13 3.67 7.59 -4.74
C PHE A 13 4.85 8.54 -4.43
N LEU A 14 5.71 8.77 -5.43
CA LEU A 14 6.90 9.64 -5.37
C LEU A 14 7.96 9.28 -4.32
N VAL A 15 7.82 8.15 -3.62
CA VAL A 15 8.83 7.65 -2.68
C VAL A 15 9.77 6.70 -3.43
N ASP A 16 11.07 6.96 -3.34
CA ASP A 16 12.07 6.05 -3.90
C ASP A 16 12.13 4.74 -3.10
N TRP A 17 12.27 3.61 -3.79
CA TRP A 17 12.30 2.27 -3.20
C TRP A 17 13.35 2.13 -2.08
N THR A 18 14.44 2.89 -2.12
CA THR A 18 15.50 2.85 -1.10
C THR A 18 15.00 3.26 0.29
N ALA A 19 13.92 4.05 0.38
CA ALA A 19 13.30 4.43 1.65
C ALA A 19 12.72 3.23 2.43
N TYR A 20 12.49 2.10 1.76
CA TYR A 20 11.93 0.89 2.38
C TYR A 20 13.00 -0.12 2.84
N ARG A 21 14.29 0.17 2.68
CA ARG A 21 15.37 -0.76 3.07
C ARG A 21 15.35 -1.12 4.55
N SER A 22 15.12 -0.13 5.42
CA SER A 22 15.01 -0.38 6.87
C SER A 22 13.83 -1.30 7.19
N LEU A 23 12.67 -1.08 6.55
CA LEU A 23 11.50 -1.95 6.70
C LEU A 23 11.78 -3.37 6.20
N ALA A 24 12.49 -3.51 5.06
CA ALA A 24 12.87 -4.82 4.53
C ALA A 24 13.75 -5.59 5.52
N ALA A 25 14.81 -4.97 6.05
CA ALA A 25 15.69 -5.60 7.03
C ALA A 25 14.96 -6.02 8.32
N LEU A 26 14.04 -5.18 8.79
CA LEU A 26 13.19 -5.49 9.94
C LEU A 26 12.27 -6.68 9.65
N LEU A 27 11.66 -6.75 8.47
CA LEU A 27 10.80 -7.86 8.04
C LEU A 27 11.57 -9.16 7.86
N GLU A 28 12.77 -9.12 7.27
CA GLU A 28 13.66 -10.28 7.14
C GLU A 28 13.98 -10.87 8.51
N THR A 29 14.35 -10.01 9.46
CA THR A 29 14.70 -10.41 10.83
C THR A 29 13.49 -10.97 11.57
N THR A 30 12.34 -10.28 11.48
CA THR A 30 11.13 -10.60 12.24
C THR A 30 10.39 -11.82 11.70
N CYS A 31 10.32 -11.96 10.38
CA CYS A 31 9.57 -13.03 9.71
C CYS A 31 10.47 -14.21 9.32
N ARG A 32 11.80 -14.01 9.28
CA ARG A 32 12.79 -15.02 8.87
C ARG A 32 12.48 -15.59 7.49
N VAL A 33 12.18 -14.70 6.55
CA VAL A 33 11.93 -14.98 5.13
C VAL A 33 12.67 -13.96 4.27
N PRO A 34 13.00 -14.31 3.01
CA PRO A 34 13.55 -13.33 2.07
C PRO A 34 12.56 -12.19 1.81
N VAL A 35 13.07 -10.96 1.72
CA VAL A 35 12.29 -9.78 1.37
C VAL A 35 12.87 -9.11 0.12
N ALA A 36 12.03 -8.87 -0.88
CA ALA A 36 12.40 -8.09 -2.06
C ALA A 36 11.63 -6.76 -2.07
N ILE A 37 12.24 -5.70 -2.62
CA ILE A 37 11.60 -4.40 -2.80
C ILE A 37 11.44 -4.15 -4.30
N ALA A 38 10.23 -3.86 -4.76
CA ALA A 38 10.02 -3.44 -6.13
C ALA A 38 10.73 -2.09 -6.36
N PRO A 39 11.57 -1.95 -7.40
CA PRO A 39 12.42 -0.77 -7.59
C PRO A 39 11.65 0.41 -8.19
N LEU A 40 10.54 0.79 -7.55
CA LEU A 40 9.76 1.97 -7.92
C LEU A 40 10.48 3.22 -7.44
N THR A 41 10.78 4.12 -8.37
CA THR A 41 11.48 5.39 -8.11
C THR A 41 10.52 6.56 -8.23
N THR A 42 10.91 7.74 -7.74
CA THR A 42 10.18 8.98 -7.99
C THR A 42 9.92 9.21 -9.48
N ALA A 43 10.90 8.92 -10.34
CA ALA A 43 10.76 9.05 -11.80
C ALA A 43 9.72 8.09 -12.38
N SER A 44 9.66 6.83 -11.90
CA SER A 44 8.65 5.87 -12.36
C SER A 44 7.22 6.31 -12.02
N TRP A 45 7.02 6.91 -10.85
CA TRP A 45 5.72 7.47 -10.43
C TRP A 45 5.32 8.72 -11.22
N LEU A 46 6.28 9.61 -11.50
CA LEU A 46 6.05 10.76 -12.37
C LEU A 46 5.64 10.31 -13.78
N TYR A 47 6.33 9.32 -14.33
CA TYR A 47 5.98 8.74 -15.63
C TYR A 47 4.57 8.14 -15.63
N ALA A 48 4.23 7.34 -14.61
CA ALA A 48 2.89 6.75 -14.48
C ALA A 48 1.79 7.82 -14.37
N SER A 49 2.08 8.94 -13.70
CA SER A 49 1.14 10.07 -13.59
C SER A 49 1.00 10.84 -14.90
N ALA A 50 2.11 11.08 -15.60
CA ALA A 50 2.13 11.81 -16.87
C ALA A 50 1.42 11.03 -17.99
N THR A 51 1.52 9.70 -17.98
CA THR A 51 0.85 8.82 -18.95
C THR A 51 -0.55 8.42 -18.52
N GLY A 52 -0.90 8.60 -17.24
CA GLY A 52 -2.15 8.11 -16.65
C GLY A 52 -2.25 6.57 -16.62
N SER A 53 -1.13 5.85 -16.72
CA SER A 53 -1.07 4.39 -16.75
C SER A 53 -0.10 3.85 -15.70
N TYR A 54 -0.50 2.82 -14.96
CA TYR A 54 0.38 2.15 -13.99
C TYR A 54 1.15 0.95 -14.59
N ARG A 55 1.07 0.73 -15.90
CA ARG A 55 1.71 -0.41 -16.58
C ARG A 55 3.20 -0.54 -16.26
N SER A 56 3.97 0.54 -16.35
CA SER A 56 5.41 0.48 -16.08
C SER A 56 5.73 0.12 -14.62
N LEU A 57 4.90 0.54 -13.67
CA LEU A 57 5.03 0.14 -12.26
C LEU A 57 4.73 -1.36 -12.10
N LEU A 58 3.70 -1.85 -12.77
CA LEU A 58 3.32 -3.27 -12.75
C LEU A 58 4.41 -4.16 -13.36
N GLU A 59 5.08 -3.73 -14.43
CA GLU A 59 6.20 -4.46 -15.04
C GLU A 59 7.37 -4.62 -14.05
N LEU A 60 7.71 -3.56 -13.30
CA LEU A 60 8.74 -3.60 -12.25
C LEU A 60 8.34 -4.52 -11.08
N VAL A 61 7.07 -4.47 -10.66
CA VAL A 61 6.53 -5.37 -9.63
C VAL A 61 6.56 -6.82 -10.11
N HIS A 62 6.12 -7.09 -11.34
CA HIS A 62 6.14 -8.42 -11.92
C HIS A 62 7.56 -9.00 -11.98
N ALA A 63 8.52 -8.24 -12.49
CA ALA A 63 9.93 -8.66 -12.53
C ALA A 63 10.49 -8.96 -11.13
N THR A 64 10.02 -8.23 -10.10
CA THR A 64 10.40 -8.47 -8.70
C THR A 64 9.77 -9.76 -8.17
N VAL A 65 8.49 -10.00 -8.45
CA VAL A 65 7.79 -11.24 -8.07
C VAL A 65 8.42 -12.46 -8.74
N GLU A 66 8.80 -12.38 -10.01
CA GLU A 66 9.41 -13.50 -10.74
C GLU A 66 10.78 -13.91 -10.16
N LYS A 67 11.53 -12.96 -9.58
CA LYS A 67 12.78 -13.24 -8.84
C LYS A 67 12.57 -13.99 -7.53
N THR A 68 11.34 -14.07 -7.02
CA THR A 68 11.00 -14.83 -5.79
C THR A 68 10.75 -16.32 -6.05
N ARG A 69 10.92 -16.80 -7.29
CA ARG A 69 10.85 -18.23 -7.61
C ARG A 69 11.95 -19.02 -6.87
N PRO A 70 11.67 -20.25 -6.38
CA PRO A 70 10.54 -21.12 -6.71
C PRO A 70 9.31 -21.02 -5.80
N ALA A 71 9.25 -20.06 -4.87
CA ALA A 71 8.13 -19.98 -3.91
C ALA A 71 6.78 -19.93 -4.65
N LYS A 72 5.80 -20.76 -4.24
CA LYS A 72 4.48 -20.83 -4.91
C LYS A 72 3.58 -19.62 -4.59
N ARG A 73 3.69 -19.09 -3.39
CA ARG A 73 2.99 -17.90 -2.91
C ARG A 73 3.95 -16.95 -2.20
N LEU A 74 3.57 -15.69 -2.07
CA LEU A 74 4.30 -14.60 -1.43
C LEU A 74 3.35 -13.69 -0.65
N ASN A 75 3.91 -12.90 0.27
CA ASN A 75 3.20 -11.83 0.97
C ASN A 75 3.53 -10.49 0.32
N PHE A 76 2.53 -9.65 0.06
CA PHE A 76 2.75 -8.26 -0.31
C PHE A 76 2.70 -7.38 0.94
N VAL A 77 3.68 -6.49 1.10
CA VAL A 77 3.63 -5.38 2.06
C VAL A 77 3.72 -4.09 1.26
N THR A 78 2.66 -3.28 1.30
CA THR A 78 2.52 -2.14 0.40
C THR A 78 2.39 -0.85 1.17
N HIS A 79 2.87 0.25 0.60
CA HIS A 79 2.73 1.58 1.18
C HIS A 79 1.90 2.49 0.29
N SER A 80 0.91 3.18 0.85
CA SER A 80 0.17 4.24 0.17
C SER A 80 -0.36 3.76 -1.19
N ALA A 81 -0.10 4.49 -2.28
CA ALA A 81 -0.49 4.10 -3.64
C ALA A 81 0.06 2.73 -4.11
N GLY A 82 1.09 2.18 -3.46
CA GLY A 82 1.58 0.83 -3.72
C GLY A 82 0.52 -0.25 -3.46
N GLY A 83 -0.45 0.01 -2.57
CA GLY A 83 -1.59 -0.89 -2.36
C GLY A 83 -2.53 -0.97 -3.57
N ILE A 84 -2.68 0.13 -4.31
CA ILE A 84 -3.42 0.17 -5.59
C ILE A 84 -2.68 -0.65 -6.63
N VAL A 85 -1.36 -0.46 -6.75
CA VAL A 85 -0.50 -1.22 -7.67
C VAL A 85 -0.57 -2.73 -7.36
N ALA A 86 -0.55 -3.12 -6.09
CA ALA A 86 -0.71 -4.52 -5.71
C ALA A 86 -2.08 -5.09 -6.09
N ARG A 87 -3.17 -4.35 -5.86
CA ARG A 87 -4.52 -4.78 -6.25
C ARG A 87 -4.65 -4.92 -7.76
N LEU A 88 -4.06 -4.01 -8.54
CA LEU A 88 -3.95 -4.14 -10.00
C LEU A 88 -3.17 -5.40 -10.40
N TYR A 89 -1.99 -5.62 -9.80
CA TYR A 89 -1.17 -6.81 -10.07
C TYR A 89 -1.89 -8.12 -9.72
N MET A 90 -2.70 -8.13 -8.67
CA MET A 90 -3.49 -9.30 -8.29
C MET A 90 -4.57 -9.63 -9.31
N GLY A 91 -5.08 -8.61 -10.02
CA GLY A 91 -6.18 -8.71 -10.99
C GLY A 91 -5.91 -9.59 -12.20
N GLU A 92 -6.99 -10.12 -12.78
CA GLU A 92 -6.99 -10.96 -13.99
C GLU A 92 -7.65 -10.31 -15.23
N ASP A 93 -8.27 -9.16 -15.06
CA ASP A 93 -8.72 -8.30 -16.16
C ASP A 93 -7.57 -7.48 -16.73
N ASP A 94 -7.69 -7.16 -18.03
CA ASP A 94 -6.77 -6.28 -18.75
C ASP A 94 -6.75 -4.86 -18.17
N TYR A 95 -5.57 -4.43 -17.73
CA TYR A 95 -5.26 -3.05 -17.37
C TYR A 95 -4.12 -2.56 -18.26
N ASP A 96 -4.44 -1.72 -19.26
CA ASP A 96 -3.49 -1.17 -20.24
C ASP A 96 -2.69 -2.25 -21.00
N GLY A 97 -3.37 -3.32 -21.40
CA GLY A 97 -2.82 -4.40 -22.24
C GLY A 97 -2.12 -5.52 -21.46
N VAL A 98 -2.29 -5.58 -20.14
CA VAL A 98 -1.73 -6.65 -19.30
C VAL A 98 -2.69 -7.10 -18.21
N ALA A 99 -2.72 -8.41 -17.96
CA ALA A 99 -3.37 -9.04 -16.83
C ALA A 99 -2.41 -10.05 -16.22
N TYR A 100 -2.14 -9.95 -14.91
CA TYR A 100 -1.13 -10.78 -14.25
C TYR A 100 -1.72 -11.99 -13.51
N GLY A 101 -2.96 -11.91 -13.04
CA GLY A 101 -3.56 -12.94 -12.19
C GLY A 101 -2.76 -13.18 -10.91
N GLY A 102 -2.10 -12.14 -10.39
CA GLY A 102 -1.18 -12.22 -9.26
C GLY A 102 -1.82 -12.71 -7.96
N TRP A 103 -3.16 -12.74 -7.88
CA TRP A 103 -3.89 -13.33 -6.75
C TRP A 103 -3.48 -14.80 -6.51
N ARG A 104 -3.18 -15.56 -7.57
CA ARG A 104 -2.74 -16.97 -7.49
C ARG A 104 -1.40 -17.12 -6.75
N ARG A 105 -0.60 -16.06 -6.78
CA ARG A 105 0.71 -15.96 -6.12
C ARG A 105 0.61 -15.30 -4.75
N THR A 106 -0.51 -14.70 -4.39
CA THR A 106 -0.62 -13.90 -3.18
C THR A 106 -1.14 -14.72 -2.01
N ALA A 107 -0.39 -14.82 -0.93
CA ALA A 107 -0.82 -15.36 0.35
C ALA A 107 -1.56 -14.31 1.17
N THR A 108 -0.88 -13.20 1.43
CA THR A 108 -1.43 -12.06 2.17
C THR A 108 -1.08 -10.75 1.45
N LEU A 109 -2.04 -9.82 1.37
CA LEU A 109 -1.81 -8.42 1.03
C LEU A 109 -1.92 -7.58 2.31
N VAL A 110 -0.82 -6.97 2.71
CA VAL A 110 -0.76 -5.97 3.79
C VAL A 110 -0.65 -4.58 3.15
N THR A 111 -1.54 -3.66 3.52
CA THR A 111 -1.48 -2.26 3.07
C THR A 111 -1.25 -1.31 4.23
N LEU A 112 -0.20 -0.48 4.14
CA LEU A 112 0.16 0.55 5.12
C LEU A 112 -0.29 1.91 4.56
N GLY A 113 -1.35 2.48 5.12
CA GLY A 113 -1.84 3.80 4.74
C GLY A 113 -2.32 3.90 3.28
N CYS A 114 -2.81 2.81 2.68
CA CYS A 114 -3.31 2.85 1.31
C CYS A 114 -4.67 3.54 1.25
N PRO A 115 -4.85 4.61 0.45
CA PRO A 115 -6.14 5.29 0.34
C PRO A 115 -7.09 4.49 -0.57
N HIS A 116 -7.66 3.38 -0.09
CA HIS A 116 -8.56 2.49 -0.86
C HIS A 116 -9.79 3.19 -1.44
N ARG A 117 -10.12 4.38 -0.92
CA ARG A 117 -11.09 5.33 -1.49
C ARG A 117 -10.44 6.72 -1.54
N SER A 118 -10.39 7.32 -2.72
CA SER A 118 -9.76 8.63 -2.94
C SER A 118 -10.41 9.41 -4.07
N GLN A 119 -10.54 10.73 -3.89
CA GLN A 119 -10.98 11.67 -4.92
C GLN A 119 -9.81 12.31 -5.70
N LEU A 120 -8.56 11.90 -5.42
CA LEU A 120 -7.35 12.43 -6.08
C LEU A 120 -7.31 12.05 -7.56
N SER A 121 -7.31 13.05 -8.43
CA SER A 121 -7.38 12.90 -9.89
C SER A 121 -6.28 12.01 -10.47
N TRP A 122 -5.03 12.14 -10.00
CA TRP A 122 -3.88 11.39 -10.53
C TRP A 122 -3.85 9.91 -10.11
N THR A 123 -4.60 9.50 -9.09
CA THR A 123 -4.77 8.08 -8.72
C THR A 123 -6.12 7.51 -9.17
N ARG A 124 -7.04 8.39 -9.59
CA ARG A 124 -8.45 8.06 -9.79
C ARG A 124 -8.69 6.95 -10.80
N ARG A 125 -8.04 7.00 -11.97
CA ARG A 125 -8.22 5.97 -13.01
C ARG A 125 -7.88 4.57 -12.52
N ALA A 126 -6.71 4.42 -11.89
CA ALA A 126 -6.27 3.14 -11.32
C ALA A 126 -7.18 2.70 -10.16
N MET A 127 -7.56 3.64 -9.30
CA MET A 127 -8.45 3.40 -8.15
C MET A 127 -9.84 2.93 -8.59
N ASP A 128 -10.46 3.65 -9.52
CA ASP A 128 -11.80 3.35 -10.03
C ASP A 128 -11.80 1.99 -10.74
N PHE A 129 -10.71 1.67 -11.46
CA PHE A 129 -10.54 0.34 -12.05
C PHE A 129 -10.50 -0.75 -10.97
N VAL A 130 -9.63 -0.65 -9.97
CA VAL A 130 -9.54 -1.70 -8.93
C VAL A 130 -10.79 -1.79 -8.08
N ASN A 131 -11.47 -0.69 -7.78
CA ASN A 131 -12.68 -0.70 -6.98
C ASN A 131 -13.90 -1.19 -7.78
N GLY A 132 -13.94 -0.94 -9.09
CA GLY A 132 -15.00 -1.45 -9.97
C GLY A 132 -14.85 -2.93 -10.31
N ARG A 133 -13.62 -3.43 -10.51
CA ARG A 133 -13.36 -4.83 -10.88
C ARG A 133 -13.10 -5.74 -9.70
N TYR A 134 -12.42 -5.22 -8.67
CA TYR A 134 -11.97 -5.99 -7.50
C TYR A 134 -12.34 -5.29 -6.19
N PRO A 135 -13.64 -5.07 -5.90
CA PRO A 135 -14.07 -4.35 -4.71
C PRO A 135 -13.60 -5.05 -3.42
N GLY A 136 -13.12 -4.25 -2.47
CA GLY A 136 -12.72 -4.77 -1.15
C GLY A 136 -11.63 -5.83 -1.20
N ALA A 137 -11.70 -6.76 -0.26
CA ALA A 137 -10.94 -8.01 -0.22
C ALA A 137 -11.52 -9.03 -1.21
N TYR A 138 -11.39 -8.73 -2.51
CA TYR A 138 -12.07 -9.44 -3.59
C TYR A 138 -11.70 -10.94 -3.70
N TYR A 139 -10.40 -11.26 -3.63
CA TYR A 139 -9.94 -12.64 -3.82
C TYR A 139 -9.95 -13.43 -2.51
N ALA A 140 -10.97 -14.25 -2.29
CA ALA A 140 -11.15 -15.03 -1.05
C ALA A 140 -9.96 -15.95 -0.68
N GLN A 141 -9.14 -16.33 -1.66
CA GLN A 141 -7.95 -17.17 -1.44
C GLN A 141 -6.79 -16.39 -0.83
N ALA A 142 -6.78 -15.06 -0.96
CA ALA A 142 -5.77 -14.18 -0.37
C ALA A 142 -6.29 -13.55 0.92
N ARG A 143 -5.43 -13.46 1.92
CA ARG A 143 -5.73 -12.71 3.15
C ARG A 143 -5.47 -11.23 2.90
N TYR A 144 -6.37 -10.35 3.35
CA TYR A 144 -6.19 -8.90 3.26
C TYR A 144 -6.07 -8.30 4.66
N VAL A 145 -5.05 -7.46 4.86
CA VAL A 145 -4.85 -6.70 6.09
C VAL A 145 -4.60 -5.24 5.72
N ALA A 146 -5.47 -4.34 6.17
CA ALA A 146 -5.37 -2.92 5.91
C ALA A 146 -5.06 -2.18 7.21
N LEU A 147 -3.92 -1.52 7.23
CA LEU A 147 -3.45 -0.70 8.34
C LEU A 147 -3.57 0.78 7.98
N ILE A 148 -4.05 1.56 8.93
CA ILE A 148 -4.11 3.01 8.81
C ILE A 148 -3.69 3.69 10.11
N GLY A 149 -2.79 4.66 10.02
CA GLY A 149 -2.36 5.48 11.13
C GLY A 149 -3.42 6.49 11.55
N ARG A 150 -3.45 6.79 12.85
CA ARG A 150 -4.30 7.81 13.46
C ARG A 150 -3.44 8.69 14.35
N ALA A 151 -2.88 9.75 13.78
CA ALA A 151 -1.93 10.63 14.47
C ALA A 151 -2.34 12.11 14.42
N ILE A 152 -2.89 12.57 13.30
CA ILE A 152 -3.16 13.98 13.06
C ILE A 152 -4.61 14.15 12.63
N ARG A 153 -5.34 14.97 13.40
CA ARG A 153 -6.64 15.47 12.98
C ARG A 153 -6.43 16.71 12.12
N GLY A 154 -6.99 16.73 10.92
CA GLY A 154 -6.89 17.92 10.08
C GLY A 154 -7.65 19.10 10.70
N ALA A 155 -7.06 20.29 10.65
CA ALA A 155 -7.68 21.51 11.13
C ALA A 155 -7.28 22.72 10.25
N PHE A 156 -8.25 23.60 10.02
CA PHE A 156 -8.02 24.90 9.40
C PHE A 156 -8.94 25.96 10.07
N PRO A 157 -8.38 26.99 10.74
CA PRO A 157 -6.95 27.16 11.05
C PRO A 157 -6.42 26.10 12.04
N GLY A 158 -5.10 25.91 12.09
CA GLY A 158 -4.40 24.94 12.95
C GLY A 158 -2.87 25.07 12.84
N THR A 159 -2.13 24.12 13.39
CA THR A 159 -0.66 24.00 13.17
C THR A 159 -0.35 23.68 11.70
N LEU A 160 0.92 23.84 11.28
CA LEU A 160 1.34 23.50 9.90
C LEU A 160 1.02 22.04 9.53
N ALA A 161 1.21 21.10 10.45
CA ALA A 161 0.91 19.69 10.23
C ALA A 161 -0.60 19.43 10.10
N GLU A 162 -1.41 20.04 10.97
CA GLU A 162 -2.88 19.92 10.92
C GLU A 162 -3.47 20.56 9.66
N MET A 163 -2.91 21.69 9.20
CA MET A 163 -3.34 22.35 7.97
C MET A 163 -2.94 21.56 6.72
N ALA A 164 -1.74 20.97 6.69
CA ALA A 164 -1.34 20.08 5.61
C ALA A 164 -2.23 18.83 5.54
N ALA A 165 -2.50 18.20 6.70
CA ALA A 165 -3.42 17.08 6.82
C ALA A 165 -4.83 17.46 6.38
N TYR A 166 -5.35 18.61 6.80
CA TYR A 166 -6.66 19.12 6.40
C TYR A 166 -6.80 19.19 4.87
N GLN A 167 -5.82 19.77 4.18
CA GLN A 167 -5.87 19.86 2.72
C GLN A 167 -5.79 18.49 2.06
N SER A 168 -4.91 17.62 2.55
CA SER A 168 -4.78 16.25 2.02
C SER A 168 -6.09 15.48 2.18
N TYR A 169 -6.69 15.48 3.37
CA TYR A 169 -7.94 14.77 3.66
C TYR A 169 -9.11 15.30 2.84
N ARG A 170 -9.23 16.63 2.66
CA ARG A 170 -10.24 17.21 1.75
C ARG A 170 -10.12 16.68 0.33
N LEU A 171 -8.90 16.55 -0.17
CA LEU A 171 -8.66 16.03 -1.52
C LEU A 171 -8.89 14.52 -1.64
N VAL A 172 -8.78 13.77 -0.53
CA VAL A 172 -8.97 12.31 -0.51
C VAL A 172 -10.43 11.92 -0.27
N CYS A 173 -11.08 12.46 0.75
CA CYS A 173 -12.43 12.05 1.17
C CYS A 173 -13.47 13.19 1.17
N GLY A 174 -13.08 14.44 0.87
CA GLY A 174 -13.97 15.60 0.87
C GLY A 174 -14.09 16.32 2.22
N ASP A 175 -13.69 15.70 3.32
CA ASP A 175 -13.69 16.31 4.66
C ASP A 175 -12.27 16.46 5.21
N GLY A 176 -11.90 17.70 5.55
CA GLY A 176 -10.59 18.03 6.12
C GLY A 176 -10.50 17.85 7.63
N ARG A 177 -11.62 17.71 8.34
CA ARG A 177 -11.69 17.74 9.82
C ARG A 177 -11.72 16.34 10.45
N VAL A 178 -11.19 15.37 9.72
CA VAL A 178 -11.11 13.96 10.09
C VAL A 178 -9.73 13.61 10.65
N TRP A 179 -9.63 12.41 11.22
CA TRP A 179 -8.37 11.83 11.68
C TRP A 179 -7.70 11.02 10.58
N GLY A 180 -6.38 10.94 10.61
CA GLY A 180 -5.59 10.12 9.69
C GLY A 180 -4.12 10.09 10.08
N ASP A 181 -3.29 9.58 9.16
CA ASP A 181 -1.84 9.46 9.33
C ASP A 181 -1.07 10.71 8.85
N GLY A 182 -1.78 11.80 8.58
CA GLY A 182 -1.25 13.06 8.04
C GLY A 182 -1.41 13.20 6.53
N VAL A 183 -1.74 12.11 5.81
CA VAL A 183 -1.99 12.13 4.35
C VAL A 183 -3.29 11.40 4.02
N VAL A 184 -3.50 10.21 4.60
CA VAL A 184 -4.68 9.38 4.33
C VAL A 184 -5.62 9.41 5.55
N PRO A 185 -6.90 9.77 5.35
CA PRO A 185 -7.93 9.65 6.38
C PRO A 185 -8.13 8.21 6.85
N VAL A 186 -8.51 8.01 8.11
CA VAL A 186 -8.77 6.68 8.71
C VAL A 186 -9.79 5.89 7.89
N GLU A 187 -10.88 6.52 7.46
CA GLU A 187 -11.96 5.90 6.71
C GLU A 187 -11.51 5.46 5.31
N SER A 188 -10.64 6.25 4.66
CA SER A 188 -10.07 5.94 3.35
C SER A 188 -9.00 4.86 3.41
N GLY A 189 -8.33 4.69 4.55
CA GLY A 189 -7.31 3.67 4.77
C GLY A 189 -7.84 2.26 4.99
N GLN A 190 -9.14 2.11 5.20
CA GLN A 190 -9.79 0.83 5.45
C GLN A 190 -10.26 0.17 4.15
N LEU A 191 -10.20 -1.16 4.11
CA LEU A 191 -10.64 -1.98 2.99
C LEU A 191 -11.76 -2.92 3.44
N GLU A 192 -12.89 -2.86 2.75
CA GLU A 192 -14.03 -3.73 3.01
C GLU A 192 -13.65 -5.22 2.87
N GLY A 193 -14.10 -6.06 3.81
CA GLY A 193 -13.77 -7.49 3.85
C GLY A 193 -12.34 -7.82 4.30
N ALA A 194 -11.47 -6.83 4.52
CA ALA A 194 -10.13 -7.03 5.07
C ALA A 194 -10.13 -7.06 6.61
N THR A 195 -9.05 -7.58 7.20
CA THR A 195 -8.73 -7.27 8.60
C THR A 195 -8.25 -5.81 8.66
N ASN A 196 -9.05 -4.93 9.23
CA ASN A 196 -8.74 -3.50 9.35
C ASN A 196 -8.14 -3.18 10.72
N GLU A 197 -6.98 -2.53 10.75
CA GLU A 197 -6.29 -2.15 11.99
C GLU A 197 -5.92 -0.65 12.00
N VAL A 198 -6.49 0.08 12.96
CA VAL A 198 -6.10 1.48 13.22
C VAL A 198 -4.91 1.50 14.19
N CYS A 199 -3.89 2.28 13.82
CA CYS A 199 -2.63 2.41 14.57
C CYS A 199 -2.50 3.83 15.14
N GLU A 200 -2.78 3.97 16.44
CA GLU A 200 -2.68 5.25 17.14
C GLU A 200 -1.25 5.81 17.10
N GLY A 201 -1.12 7.11 16.86
CA GLY A 201 0.16 7.82 16.81
C GLY A 201 0.98 7.58 15.54
N VAL A 202 0.57 6.67 14.64
CA VAL A 202 1.30 6.37 13.40
C VAL A 202 1.00 7.38 12.29
N GLN A 203 2.05 7.80 11.58
CA GLN A 203 2.07 8.79 10.50
C GLN A 203 2.46 8.17 9.14
N HIS A 204 2.27 8.94 8.05
CA HIS A 204 2.35 8.46 6.66
C HIS A 204 3.75 8.36 6.03
N VAL A 205 4.79 8.98 6.60
CA VAL A 205 6.08 9.12 5.88
C VAL A 205 7.11 8.11 6.38
N PRO A 206 7.64 7.21 5.53
CA PRO A 206 8.73 6.31 5.89
C PRO A 206 9.96 7.06 6.42
N GLY A 207 10.63 6.49 7.42
CA GLY A 207 11.83 7.08 8.04
C GLY A 207 11.56 8.23 9.02
N ARG A 208 10.29 8.60 9.26
CA ARG A 208 9.91 9.45 10.40
C ARG A 208 9.73 8.59 11.66
N PRO A 209 9.96 9.12 12.87
CA PRO A 209 9.92 8.34 14.11
C PRO A 209 8.60 7.60 14.40
N ALA A 210 7.49 8.07 13.84
CA ALA A 210 6.15 7.52 14.07
C ALA A 210 5.62 6.76 12.85
N TRP A 211 6.48 6.06 12.12
CA TRP A 211 6.11 5.29 10.93
C TRP A 211 5.49 3.93 11.28
N TYR A 212 4.89 3.22 10.30
CA TYR A 212 4.18 1.94 10.53
C TYR A 212 5.09 0.80 11.01
N ASP A 213 6.41 0.92 10.87
CA ASP A 213 7.39 -0.02 11.43
C ASP A 213 7.38 -0.03 12.97
N THR A 214 6.99 1.06 13.62
CA THR A 214 6.81 1.13 15.08
C THR A 214 5.75 0.15 15.60
N THR A 215 4.82 -0.26 14.73
CA THR A 215 3.77 -1.25 15.06
C THR A 215 4.01 -2.60 14.39
N LEU A 216 5.19 -2.83 13.81
CA LEU A 216 5.57 -4.08 13.14
C LEU A 216 5.20 -5.35 13.93
N PRO A 217 5.49 -5.48 15.24
CA PRO A 217 5.15 -6.70 15.99
C PRO A 217 3.65 -7.01 15.97
N ARG A 218 2.80 -5.98 15.90
CA ARG A 218 1.34 -6.12 15.88
C ARG A 218 0.85 -6.70 14.56
N TRP A 219 1.37 -6.24 13.42
CA TRP A 219 0.83 -6.62 12.12
C TRP A 219 1.64 -7.69 11.39
N ALA A 220 2.92 -7.88 11.74
CA ALA A 220 3.75 -8.96 11.19
C ALA A 220 3.17 -10.36 11.50
N ARG A 221 2.40 -10.51 12.58
CA ARG A 221 1.67 -11.76 12.92
C ARG A 221 0.74 -12.26 11.80
N HIS A 222 0.36 -11.41 10.85
CA HIS A 222 -0.49 -11.77 9.72
C HIS A 222 0.27 -12.36 8.52
N ILE A 223 1.59 -12.32 8.56
CA ILE A 223 2.49 -12.78 7.48
C ILE A 223 3.58 -13.74 7.97
N GLN A 224 3.49 -14.18 9.23
CA GLN A 224 4.33 -15.22 9.87
C GLN A 224 3.67 -16.60 9.80
#